data_AF-A0A8S3WLW2-F1
#
_entry.id   AF-A0A8S3WLW2-F1
#
_cell.length_a   1.000
_cell.length_b   1.000
_cell.length_c   1.000
_cell.angle_alpha   90.00
_cell.angle_beta   90.00
_cell.angle_gamma   90.00
#
_symmetry.space_group_name_H-M   'P 1'
#
loop_
_entity.id
_entity.type
_entity.pdbx_description
1 polymer ?
#
loop_
_entity_poly.entity_id
_entity_poly.type
_entity_poly.pdbx_seq_one_letter_code
_entity_poly.pdbx_strand_id
1 'polypeptide(L)'
;MRQWEPRALPIDGPFMSLCYDSESHRALVSCRPGPNGSERSRLTLCKLKASVPSGEVLFETEQSFAGSARSTLMSRASWVRAPGASWVAAHSESDSTLFLHGLDGARTMSLPAAEPALDVCSVQLNGDTVVAALSESRLRLYKAVATSS
;
A
#
# COMPACT_ATOMS: atom_id res chain seq x y z
N MET A 1 -3.79 -31.69 -15.65
CA MET A 1 -3.46 -30.77 -14.54
C MET A 1 -3.36 -29.37 -15.12
N ARG A 2 -3.91 -28.33 -14.47
CA ARG A 2 -3.68 -26.95 -14.92
C ARG A 2 -2.22 -26.60 -14.63
N GLN A 3 -1.46 -26.27 -15.66
CA GLN A 3 -0.08 -25.83 -15.55
C GLN A 3 -0.10 -24.31 -15.36
N TRP A 4 0.45 -23.83 -14.24
CA TRP A 4 0.56 -22.41 -13.95
C TRP A 4 1.95 -21.93 -14.34
N GLU A 5 2.02 -20.85 -15.11
CA GLU A 5 3.28 -20.22 -15.51
C GLU A 5 3.51 -18.95 -14.69
N PRO A 6 4.69 -18.78 -14.06
CA PRO A 6 5.04 -17.54 -13.38
C PRO A 6 5.05 -16.35 -14.34
N ARG A 7 4.47 -15.23 -13.93
CA ARG A 7 4.55 -13.95 -14.65
C ARG A 7 5.19 -12.88 -13.76
N ALA A 8 6.08 -12.08 -14.35
CA ALA A 8 6.66 -10.94 -13.67
C ALA A 8 5.59 -9.87 -13.42
N LEU A 9 5.65 -9.25 -12.25
CA LEU A 9 4.84 -8.07 -11.95
C LEU A 9 5.42 -6.85 -12.69
N PRO A 10 4.59 -5.95 -13.24
CA PRO A 10 5.05 -4.75 -13.95
C PRO A 10 5.46 -3.65 -12.96
N ILE A 11 6.46 -3.95 -12.13
CA ILE A 11 6.96 -3.07 -11.07
C ILE A 11 8.47 -2.91 -11.17
N ASP A 12 8.96 -1.74 -10.81
CA ASP A 12 10.39 -1.48 -10.69
C ASP A 12 10.87 -1.64 -9.25
N GLY A 13 12.12 -2.07 -9.12
CA GLY A 13 12.83 -2.12 -7.85
C GLY A 13 12.59 -3.39 -7.03
N PRO A 14 13.30 -3.54 -5.90
CA PRO A 14 13.22 -4.74 -5.07
C PRO A 14 11.85 -4.87 -4.40
N PHE A 15 11.15 -5.99 -4.64
CA PHE A 15 9.86 -6.30 -4.04
C PHE A 15 9.90 -6.27 -2.50
N MET A 16 8.86 -5.72 -1.87
CA MET A 16 8.65 -5.77 -0.42
C MET A 16 7.37 -6.50 -0.04
N SER A 17 6.22 -6.06 -0.54
CA SER A 17 4.95 -6.67 -0.15
C SER A 17 3.91 -6.56 -1.24
N LEU A 18 2.91 -7.45 -1.20
CA LEU A 18 1.73 -7.41 -2.03
C LEU A 18 0.50 -7.62 -1.17
N CYS A 19 -0.51 -6.77 -1.35
CA CYS A 19 -1.83 -6.91 -0.73
C CYS A 19 -2.91 -6.91 -1.82
N TYR A 20 -3.58 -8.05 -2.00
CA TYR A 20 -4.65 -8.19 -2.98
C TYR A 20 -6.01 -7.87 -2.35
N ASP A 21 -6.80 -7.06 -3.02
CA ASP A 21 -8.19 -6.83 -2.72
C ASP A 21 -9.09 -7.57 -3.71
N SER A 22 -9.76 -8.62 -3.22
CA SER A 22 -10.63 -9.46 -4.04
C SER A 22 -11.91 -8.77 -4.48
N GLU A 23 -12.36 -7.76 -3.75
CA GLU A 23 -13.59 -7.02 -4.07
C GLU A 23 -13.41 -6.13 -5.30
N SER A 24 -12.31 -5.36 -5.36
CA SER A 24 -12.03 -4.47 -6.49
C SER A 24 -11.12 -5.09 -7.57
N HIS A 25 -10.65 -6.33 -7.35
CA HIS A 25 -9.65 -7.00 -8.16
C HIS A 25 -8.37 -6.17 -8.36
N ARG A 26 -7.96 -5.47 -7.31
CA ARG A 26 -6.75 -4.64 -7.31
C ARG A 26 -5.68 -5.24 -6.42
N ALA A 27 -4.42 -5.00 -6.77
CA ALA A 27 -3.27 -5.34 -5.95
C ALA A 27 -2.52 -4.06 -5.59
N LEU A 28 -2.12 -3.98 -4.32
CA LEU A 28 -1.21 -2.98 -3.82
C LEU A 28 0.17 -3.62 -3.70
N VAL A 29 1.16 -3.08 -4.40
CA VAL A 29 2.53 -3.63 -4.43
C VAL A 29 3.50 -2.59 -3.91
N SER A 30 4.34 -2.96 -2.95
CA SER A 30 5.40 -2.08 -2.45
C SER A 30 6.78 -2.56 -2.88
N CYS A 31 7.62 -1.61 -3.30
CA CYS A 31 9.01 -1.83 -3.71
C CYS A 31 9.96 -0.91 -2.95
N ARG A 32 11.16 -1.40 -2.64
CA ARG A 32 12.25 -0.62 -2.02
C ARG A 32 12.77 0.45 -2.97
N PRO A 33 13.48 1.46 -2.45
CA PRO A 33 14.37 2.31 -3.25
C PRO A 33 15.24 1.48 -4.20
N GLY A 34 15.48 2.00 -5.40
CA GLY A 34 16.33 1.35 -6.39
C GLY A 34 17.81 1.27 -5.97
N PRO A 35 18.66 0.52 -6.71
CA PRO A 35 20.03 0.14 -6.30
C PRO A 35 20.98 1.31 -6.01
N ASN A 36 20.64 2.53 -6.43
CA ASN A 36 21.51 3.71 -6.29
C ASN A 36 20.97 4.75 -5.30
N GLY A 37 19.86 4.49 -4.61
CA GLY A 37 19.23 5.44 -3.68
C GLY A 37 18.69 6.73 -4.31
N SER A 38 18.86 6.91 -5.63
CA SER A 38 18.33 8.03 -6.41
C SER A 38 16.81 7.99 -6.57
N GLU A 39 16.21 6.82 -6.35
CA GLU A 39 14.77 6.60 -6.45
C GLU A 39 14.19 6.23 -5.08
N ARG A 40 13.11 6.91 -4.69
CA ARG A 40 12.33 6.56 -3.50
C ARG A 40 11.62 5.21 -3.72
N SER A 41 11.28 4.54 -2.62
CA SER A 41 10.42 3.37 -2.59
C SER A 41 9.12 3.68 -3.33
N ARG A 42 8.46 2.67 -3.91
CA ARG A 42 7.17 2.86 -4.58
C ARG A 42 6.07 2.06 -3.93
N LEU A 43 4.89 2.65 -3.85
CA LEU A 43 3.64 1.95 -3.60
C LEU A 43 2.82 2.03 -4.88
N THR A 44 2.58 0.89 -5.53
CA THR A 44 1.92 0.84 -6.83
C THR A 44 0.57 0.15 -6.69
N LEU A 45 -0.46 0.82 -7.16
CA LEU A 45 -1.82 0.32 -7.27
C LEU A 45 -2.02 -0.28 -8.66
N CYS A 46 -2.30 -1.57 -8.73
CA CYS A 46 -2.54 -2.29 -9.97
C CYS A 46 -3.95 -2.87 -10.02
N LYS A 47 -4.56 -2.90 -11.20
CA LYS A 47 -5.79 -3.64 -11.46
C LYS A 47 -5.49 -4.91 -12.24
N LEU A 48 -6.05 -6.03 -11.79
CA LEU A 48 -5.94 -7.31 -12.48
C LEU A 48 -7.14 -7.46 -13.42
N LYS A 49 -6.87 -7.75 -14.69
CA LYS A 49 -7.90 -7.99 -15.71
C LYS A 49 -7.62 -9.31 -16.42
N ALA A 50 -8.68 -10.04 -16.75
CA ALA A 50 -8.56 -11.15 -17.69
C ALA A 50 -8.43 -10.59 -19.11
N SER A 51 -7.39 -10.99 -19.83
CA SER A 51 -7.25 -10.78 -21.26
C SER A 51 -8.19 -11.74 -21.98
N VAL A 52 -9.13 -11.19 -22.74
CA VAL A 52 -9.99 -11.97 -23.64
C VAL A 52 -9.49 -11.74 -25.07
N PRO A 53 -9.24 -12.80 -25.87
CA PRO A 53 -9.60 -14.21 -25.66
C PRO A 53 -8.47 -15.09 -25.07
N SER A 54 -7.27 -14.56 -24.85
CA SER A 54 -6.09 -15.38 -24.49
C SER A 54 -6.16 -16.04 -23.10
N GLY A 55 -7.04 -15.57 -22.21
CA GLY A 55 -7.17 -16.07 -20.84
C GLY A 55 -6.03 -15.65 -19.92
N GLU A 56 -5.14 -14.79 -20.38
CA GLU A 56 -4.01 -14.29 -19.59
C GLU A 56 -4.46 -13.27 -18.53
N VAL A 57 -3.74 -13.17 -17.42
CA VAL A 57 -3.98 -12.11 -16.43
C VAL A 57 -3.08 -10.92 -16.76
N LEU A 58 -3.69 -9.76 -17.00
CA LEU A 58 -3.02 -8.49 -17.21
C LEU A 58 -2.96 -7.72 -15.88
N PHE A 59 -1.79 -7.17 -15.58
CA PHE A 59 -1.59 -6.22 -14.50
C PHE A 59 -1.48 -4.81 -15.10
N GLU A 60 -2.49 -3.99 -14.86
CA GLU A 60 -2.49 -2.60 -15.31
C GLU A 60 -2.20 -1.69 -14.11
N THR A 61 -1.12 -0.91 -14.20
CA THR A 61 -0.80 0.09 -13.18
C THR A 61 -1.79 1.24 -13.26
N GLU A 62 -2.59 1.43 -12.22
CA GLU A 62 -3.54 2.54 -12.12
C GLU A 62 -2.87 3.79 -11.52
N GLN A 63 -2.07 3.61 -10.45
CA GLN A 63 -1.34 4.69 -9.79
C GLN A 63 -0.03 4.21 -9.18
N SER A 64 0.91 5.14 -8.99
CA SER A 64 2.15 4.90 -8.24
C SER A 64 2.47 6.09 -7.32
N PHE A 65 2.80 5.79 -6.07
CA PHE A 65 3.07 6.76 -5.03
C PHE A 65 4.54 6.64 -4.60
N ALA A 66 5.23 7.78 -4.53
CA ALA A 66 6.57 7.83 -3.97
C ALA A 66 6.50 7.66 -2.44
N GLY A 67 7.24 6.68 -1.94
CA GLY A 67 7.32 6.36 -0.51
C GLY A 67 8.64 6.81 0.09
N SER A 68 9.35 5.91 0.75
CA SER A 68 10.54 6.22 1.54
C SER A 68 11.81 6.39 0.71
N ALA A 69 12.70 7.31 1.07
CA ALA A 69 14.07 7.36 0.50
C ALA A 69 14.96 6.21 1.01
N ARG A 70 14.58 5.62 2.16
CA ARG A 70 15.26 4.47 2.76
C ARG A 70 14.22 3.43 3.18
N SER A 71 14.43 2.17 2.83
CA SER A 71 13.60 1.06 3.33
C SER A 71 14.54 -0.06 3.71
N THR A 72 14.97 -0.09 4.98
CA THR A 72 15.82 -1.15 5.53
C THR A 72 14.98 -2.34 5.97
N LEU A 73 13.77 -2.09 6.47
CA LEU A 73 12.83 -3.10 6.93
C LEU A 73 11.80 -3.47 5.84
N MET A 74 11.26 -4.68 5.92
CA MET A 74 10.06 -5.03 5.17
C MET A 74 8.85 -4.44 5.89
N SER A 75 8.13 -3.55 5.24
CA SER A 75 6.85 -3.03 5.72
C SER A 75 5.75 -3.50 4.80
N ARG A 76 4.68 -4.07 5.36
CA ARG A 76 3.45 -4.35 4.62
C ARG A 76 2.64 -3.06 4.46
N ALA A 77 2.07 -2.89 3.28
CA ALA A 77 1.09 -1.84 2.99
C ALA A 77 -0.34 -2.36 3.17
N SER A 78 -1.30 -1.45 3.31
CA SER A 78 -2.69 -1.81 3.58
C SER A 78 -3.71 -1.00 2.81
N TRP A 79 -4.88 -1.60 2.63
CA TRP A 79 -6.08 -0.88 2.24
C TRP A 79 -6.75 -0.29 3.48
N VAL A 80 -7.20 0.96 3.37
CA VAL A 80 -7.95 1.64 4.43
C VAL A 80 -9.28 2.10 3.85
N ARG A 81 -10.37 1.51 4.34
CA ARG A 81 -11.73 1.82 3.90
C ARG A 81 -12.42 2.64 4.99
N ALA A 82 -12.57 3.93 4.75
CA ALA A 82 -13.35 4.83 5.59
C ALA A 82 -14.72 5.10 4.94
N PRO A 83 -15.75 5.52 5.70
CA PRO A 83 -17.02 5.93 5.12
C PRO A 83 -16.82 7.01 4.04
N GLY A 84 -17.21 6.71 2.80
CA GLY A 84 -17.10 7.63 1.66
C GLY A 84 -15.68 7.81 1.08
N ALA A 85 -14.66 7.10 1.58
CA ALA A 85 -13.30 7.24 1.07
C ALA A 85 -12.47 5.95 1.17
N SER A 86 -11.74 5.64 0.12
CA SER A 86 -10.77 4.54 0.09
C SER A 86 -9.36 5.10 -0.04
N TRP A 87 -8.46 4.54 0.77
CA TRP A 87 -7.06 4.93 0.82
C TRP A 87 -6.17 3.68 0.78
N VAL A 88 -4.92 3.89 0.43
CA VAL A 88 -3.84 2.93 0.61
C VAL A 88 -2.82 3.52 1.57
N ALA A 89 -2.36 2.71 2.51
CA ALA A 89 -1.46 3.12 3.57
C ALA A 89 -0.12 2.41 3.46
N ALA A 90 0.98 3.16 3.55
CA ALA A 90 2.34 2.61 3.59
C ALA A 90 3.27 3.47 4.43
N HIS A 91 4.18 2.82 5.13
CA HIS A 91 5.15 3.50 5.99
C HIS A 91 6.36 4.00 5.20
N SER A 92 6.80 5.22 5.52
CA SER A 92 8.06 5.80 5.08
C SER A 92 9.02 5.92 6.27
N GLU A 93 10.08 5.13 6.23
CA GLU A 93 11.15 5.12 7.24
C GLU A 93 12.04 6.37 7.18
N SER A 94 12.28 6.95 6.00
CA SER A 94 13.03 8.20 5.88
C SER A 94 12.29 9.38 6.48
N ASP A 95 10.97 9.38 6.36
CA ASP A 95 10.11 10.51 6.74
C ASP A 95 9.46 10.28 8.12
N SER A 96 9.73 9.13 8.76
CA SER A 96 9.12 8.71 10.04
C SER A 96 7.60 8.90 10.05
N THR A 97 6.96 8.52 8.95
CA THR A 97 5.57 8.84 8.64
C THR A 97 4.85 7.64 8.05
N LEU A 98 3.60 7.45 8.43
CA LEU A 98 2.66 6.59 7.73
C LEU A 98 1.86 7.45 6.74
N PHE A 99 2.06 7.21 5.45
CA PHE A 99 1.31 7.90 4.39
C PHE A 99 0.01 7.17 4.11
N LEU A 100 -1.07 7.94 3.93
CA LEU A 100 -2.35 7.49 3.39
C LEU A 100 -2.59 8.22 2.07
N HIS A 101 -2.61 7.48 0.98
CA HIS A 101 -2.89 8.03 -0.35
C HIS A 101 -4.32 7.67 -0.77
N GLY A 102 -5.07 8.66 -1.23
CA GLY A 102 -6.35 8.43 -1.88
C GLY A 102 -6.12 7.68 -3.19
N LEU A 103 -7.06 6.81 -3.57
CA LEU A 103 -6.92 6.03 -4.81
C LEU A 103 -6.88 6.90 -6.08
N ASP A 104 -7.38 8.13 -5.99
CA ASP A 104 -7.33 9.14 -7.06
C ASP A 104 -5.95 9.75 -7.28
N GLY A 105 -5.00 9.57 -6.36
CA GLY A 105 -3.69 10.22 -6.40
C GLY A 105 -3.68 11.69 -5.99
N ALA A 106 -4.84 12.32 -5.84
CA ALA A 106 -4.96 13.75 -5.55
C ALA A 106 -4.79 14.05 -4.06
N ARG A 107 -5.10 13.08 -3.20
CA ARG A 107 -5.09 13.27 -1.74
C ARG A 107 -3.99 12.43 -1.10
N THR A 108 -3.17 13.07 -0.27
CA THR A 108 -2.21 12.37 0.59
C THR A 108 -2.27 12.95 1.99
N MET A 109 -2.38 12.10 3.00
CA MET A 109 -2.28 12.44 4.41
C MET A 109 -1.05 11.79 5.03
N SER A 110 -0.45 12.47 6.00
CA SER A 110 0.68 11.96 6.78
C SER A 110 0.27 11.77 8.23
N LEU A 111 0.55 10.59 8.77
CA LEU A 111 0.37 10.27 10.18
C LEU A 111 1.74 10.04 10.82
N PRO A 112 2.03 10.63 11.99
CA PRO A 112 3.35 10.51 12.60
C PRO A 112 3.64 9.05 13.01
N ALA A 113 4.79 8.52 12.61
CA ALA A 113 5.25 7.16 12.93
C ALA A 113 6.63 7.20 13.57
N ALA A 114 6.67 7.39 14.89
CA ALA A 114 7.93 7.57 15.64
C ALA A 114 8.85 6.33 15.64
N GLU A 115 8.32 5.14 15.34
CA GLU A 115 9.11 3.92 15.14
C GLU A 115 8.70 3.31 13.80
N PRO A 116 9.63 2.65 13.08
CA PRO A 116 9.33 2.03 11.80
C PRO A 116 8.18 1.02 11.91
N ALA A 117 7.16 1.18 11.07
CA ALA A 117 6.10 0.19 10.98
C ALA A 117 6.56 -1.02 10.15
N LEU A 118 6.40 -2.21 10.71
CA LEU A 118 6.58 -3.50 10.05
C LEU A 118 5.31 -3.94 9.33
N ASP A 119 4.15 -3.58 9.91
CA ASP A 119 2.85 -3.90 9.36
C ASP A 119 1.87 -2.76 9.56
N VAL A 120 0.99 -2.61 8.59
CA VAL A 120 -0.10 -1.64 8.62
C VAL A 120 -1.38 -2.41 8.31
N CYS A 121 -2.41 -2.21 9.12
CA CYS A 121 -3.73 -2.75 8.85
C CYS A 121 -4.82 -1.71 9.11
N SER A 122 -5.98 -1.91 8.50
CA SER A 122 -7.19 -1.16 8.82
C SER A 122 -8.22 -2.10 9.44
N VAL A 123 -8.94 -1.61 10.44
CA VAL A 123 -10.00 -2.34 11.12
C VAL A 123 -11.19 -1.42 11.34
N GLN A 124 -12.39 -1.97 11.12
CA GLN A 124 -13.62 -1.33 11.56
C GLN A 124 -13.89 -1.75 13.00
N LEU A 125 -13.89 -0.80 13.92
CA LEU A 125 -14.09 -1.03 15.35
C LEU A 125 -15.20 -0.11 15.86
N ASN A 126 -16.31 -0.68 16.34
CA ASN A 126 -17.46 0.07 16.88
C ASN A 126 -18.03 1.15 15.92
N GLY A 127 -18.01 0.88 14.62
CA GLY A 127 -18.47 1.82 13.59
C GLY A 127 -17.42 2.84 13.15
N ASP A 128 -16.26 2.87 13.79
CA ASP A 128 -15.14 3.74 13.42
C ASP A 128 -14.10 2.99 12.56
N THR A 129 -13.46 3.72 11.66
CA THR A 129 -12.27 3.24 10.95
C THR A 129 -11.02 3.55 11.75
N VAL A 130 -10.27 2.50 12.09
CA VAL A 130 -8.97 2.61 12.74
C VAL A 130 -7.89 2.07 11.81
N VAL A 131 -6.79 2.80 11.72
CA VAL A 131 -5.55 2.33 11.08
C VAL A 131 -4.58 1.96 12.18
N ALA A 132 -4.05 0.75 12.15
CA ALA A 132 -3.06 0.27 13.09
C ALA A 132 -1.71 0.15 12.40
N ALA A 133 -0.65 0.60 13.07
CA ALA A 133 0.73 0.47 12.64
C ALA A 133 1.53 -0.26 13.71
N LEU A 134 1.98 -1.47 13.39
CA LEU A 134 2.78 -2.33 14.26
C LEU A 134 4.26 -2.04 14.03
N SER A 135 4.99 -1.68 15.09
CA SER A 135 6.45 -1.66 15.14
C SER A 135 6.97 -2.86 15.94
N GLU A 136 8.29 -2.95 16.11
CA GLU A 136 8.90 -3.98 16.96
C GLU A 136 8.45 -3.91 18.43
N SER A 137 8.13 -2.71 18.92
CA SER A 137 7.86 -2.49 20.34
C SER A 137 6.47 -1.93 20.66
N ARG A 138 5.72 -1.47 19.66
CA ARG A 138 4.43 -0.79 19.86
C ARG A 138 3.42 -1.12 18.77
N LEU A 139 2.15 -1.00 19.14
CA LEU A 139 1.04 -0.89 18.19
C LEU A 139 0.45 0.52 18.31
N ARG A 140 0.55 1.32 17.25
CA ARG A 140 -0.09 2.65 17.18
C ARG A 140 -1.44 2.53 16.49
N LEU A 141 -2.44 3.20 17.03
CA LEU A 141 -3.79 3.25 16.47
C LEU A 141 -4.14 4.70 16.10
N TYR A 142 -4.55 4.91 14.86
CA TYR A 142 -5.03 6.18 14.34
C TYR A 142 -6.52 6.03 14.04
N LYS A 143 -7.34 6.84 14.71
CA LYS A 143 -8.78 6.84 14.50
C LYS A 143 -9.14 7.86 13.43
N ALA A 144 -9.90 7.43 12.41
CA ALA A 144 -10.50 8.36 11.47
C ALA A 144 -11.54 9.23 12.20
N VAL A 145 -11.43 10.55 12.05
CA VAL A 145 -12.39 11.51 12.59
C VAL A 145 -13.08 12.21 11.43
N ALA A 146 -14.39 12.41 11.55
CA ALA A 146 -15.12 13.19 10.57
C ALA A 146 -14.65 14.65 10.63
N THR A 147 -14.19 15.18 9.50
CA THR A 147 -13.99 16.62 9.36
C THR A 147 -15.33 17.23 8.96
N SER A 148 -15.93 18.04 9.82
CA SER A 148 -17.09 18.86 9.44
C SER A 148 -16.70 19.74 8.24
N SER A 149 -17.43 19.60 7.14
CA SER A 149 -17.39 20.52 6.00
C SER A 149 -18.03 21.86 6.37
#